data_AF-A0A661D4D7-F1
#
_entry.id   AF-A0A661D4D7-F1
#
_cell.length_a   1.000
_cell.length_b   1.000
_cell.length_c   1.000
_cell.angle_alpha   90.00
_cell.angle_beta   90.00
_cell.angle_gamma   90.00
#
_symmetry.space_group_name_H-M   'P 1'
#
loop_
_entity.id
_entity.type
_entity.pdbx_description
1 polymer ?
#
loop_
_entity_poly.entity_id
_entity_poly.type
_entity_poly.pdbx_seq_one_letter_code
_entity_poly.pdbx_strand_id
1 'polypeptide(L)'
;APAAVKNYVRTHPHSMGTWSADSKTHVASMSDNDFFGSEKSVILASAGNVRIELTDEMDNINVLKQSTPVLVGEVIDATVINKNALRRFIEVEIESAKQEGVLFSVHLKATMMKVSDPIIFGHFVTVFYKDVFEKHAAVFEEIGIDVKNGLGDVYAKIKTLPTDKQAEIEADIQAVYAKRPDLAMVDSDNGITNLHVPSDVIIDASMPAMIRSSGQMWNKEGEQQDTKAVIPDRCYAGIYQETIAFCKKYGAFDPTIMGTVPNVGLMAQKAEEYGSHDKTFEIPANGTVRVVDDNGNTLIEHKVEAGDIWRMCQVKDAPIQDWVKLAVNRARLTGTPAVFWLDKNRAHDAQIIAKVEKYLPKHDTDGLDIRILSPQDAIRFSLERIKNGGDTISVTGNVLRDYLTDLFPILELGTSAKMLSIVPLMNGGGLFETGAGGSAPKHVQQFEKENHLRWDSLGEFLALAASLEHLSNTTGNKKAQLLADTLDKATGEFLDNNKSPSRKVGELDNRGSHFYLALYWAQALAAQNDDVELQNYFAGLAKTLTDNEDKIVAELNAVQGQIVDLDGYYFIDEILAAKAMRPSATLNSAIDHMG
;
A
#
# COMPACT_ATOMS: atom_id res chain seq x y z
N ALA A 1 7.86 13.34 1.69
CA ALA A 1 6.68 14.15 2.08
C ALA A 1 6.92 15.62 1.72
N PRO A 2 5.87 16.46 1.55
CA PRO A 2 6.06 17.91 1.44
C PRO A 2 6.75 18.50 2.67
N ALA A 3 7.52 19.57 2.49
CA ALA A 3 8.24 20.21 3.58
C ALA A 3 7.29 20.77 4.66
N ALA A 4 6.16 21.37 4.26
CA ALA A 4 5.15 21.89 5.19
C ALA A 4 4.61 20.80 6.13
N VAL A 5 4.22 19.64 5.57
CA VAL A 5 3.75 18.49 6.36
C VAL A 5 4.84 17.98 7.30
N LYS A 6 6.08 17.87 6.81
CA LYS A 6 7.19 17.40 7.64
C LYS A 6 7.45 18.34 8.81
N ASN A 7 7.47 19.65 8.57
CA ASN A 7 7.68 20.66 9.61
C ASN A 7 6.55 20.64 10.65
N TYR A 8 5.29 20.50 10.20
CA TYR A 8 4.15 20.34 11.09
C TYR A 8 4.31 19.13 12.04
N VAL A 9 4.71 17.97 11.52
CA VAL A 9 4.91 16.78 12.35
C VAL A 9 6.07 16.96 13.33
N ARG A 10 7.11 17.74 12.97
CA ARG A 10 8.20 18.03 13.91
C ARG A 10 7.75 18.83 15.13
N THR A 11 6.79 19.73 14.96
CA THR A 11 6.21 20.51 16.07
C THR A 11 5.03 19.81 16.74
N HIS A 12 4.36 18.90 16.04
CA HIS A 12 3.20 18.12 16.50
C HIS A 12 3.41 16.62 16.24
N PRO A 13 4.36 15.97 16.94
CA PRO A 13 4.71 14.58 16.66
C PRO A 13 3.54 13.65 16.99
N HIS A 14 3.28 12.69 16.09
CA HIS A 14 2.35 11.60 16.34
C HIS A 14 2.95 10.58 17.32
N SER A 15 2.08 9.72 17.86
CA SER A 15 2.52 8.64 18.76
C SER A 15 3.37 7.60 18.02
N MET A 16 4.48 7.22 18.65
CA MET A 16 5.35 6.12 18.26
C MET A 16 5.47 5.16 19.45
N GLY A 17 5.14 3.89 19.25
CA GLY A 17 5.23 2.87 20.29
C GLY A 17 6.69 2.58 20.67
N THR A 18 6.94 2.36 21.95
CA THR A 18 8.29 2.11 22.47
C THR A 18 8.79 0.73 22.05
N TRP A 19 9.99 0.67 21.49
CA TRP A 19 10.62 -0.61 21.15
C TRP A 19 11.51 -1.14 22.27
N SER A 20 11.30 -2.41 22.63
CA SER A 20 12.17 -3.16 23.54
C SER A 20 13.20 -3.97 22.75
N ALA A 21 14.44 -4.01 23.24
CA ALA A 21 15.48 -4.89 22.71
C ALA A 21 15.13 -6.38 22.91
N ASP A 22 14.30 -6.69 23.93
CA ASP A 22 13.84 -8.04 24.27
C ASP A 22 12.57 -8.46 23.51
N SER A 23 12.04 -7.60 22.64
CA SER A 23 10.87 -7.94 21.82
C SER A 23 11.14 -9.22 21.03
N LYS A 24 10.17 -10.14 21.04
CA LYS A 24 10.20 -11.38 20.26
C LYS A 24 9.71 -11.19 18.83
N THR A 25 9.17 -10.02 18.50
CA THR A 25 8.62 -9.75 17.16
C THR A 25 9.65 -9.94 16.06
N HIS A 26 9.30 -10.68 15.03
CA HIS A 26 10.17 -10.89 13.86
C HIS A 26 9.33 -11.27 12.64
N VAL A 27 9.94 -11.13 11.45
CA VAL A 27 9.38 -11.64 10.21
C VAL A 27 9.80 -13.09 10.03
N ALA A 28 8.87 -13.93 9.59
CA ALA A 28 9.16 -15.28 9.14
C ALA A 28 8.88 -15.40 7.63
N SER A 29 9.84 -15.91 6.88
CA SER A 29 9.74 -16.17 5.43
C SER A 29 10.32 -17.55 5.11
N MET A 30 9.92 -18.11 3.97
CA MET A 30 10.49 -19.37 3.47
C MET A 30 12.00 -19.25 3.27
N SER A 31 12.74 -20.35 3.36
CA SER A 31 14.19 -20.40 3.15
C SER A 31 14.61 -20.83 1.75
N ASP A 32 13.70 -21.45 1.01
CA ASP A 32 13.86 -21.95 -0.36
C ASP A 32 12.48 -22.17 -0.99
N ASN A 33 12.44 -22.52 -2.28
CA ASN A 33 11.24 -22.92 -3.01
C ASN A 33 10.07 -21.90 -2.99
N ASP A 34 10.38 -20.63 -2.78
CA ASP A 34 9.49 -19.49 -2.95
C ASP A 34 9.74 -18.80 -4.31
N PHE A 35 9.08 -17.67 -4.56
CA PHE A 35 9.29 -16.96 -5.82
C PHE A 35 10.72 -16.43 -5.94
N PHE A 36 11.30 -15.94 -4.84
CA PHE A 36 12.70 -15.50 -4.82
C PHE A 36 13.67 -16.61 -5.26
N GLY A 37 13.52 -17.81 -4.69
CA GLY A 37 14.47 -18.91 -4.87
C GLY A 37 14.42 -19.60 -6.23
N SER A 38 13.34 -19.42 -6.98
CA SER A 38 13.13 -20.10 -8.27
C SER A 38 13.14 -19.15 -9.48
N GLU A 39 13.32 -17.85 -9.27
CA GLU A 39 13.22 -16.83 -10.32
C GLU A 39 14.25 -17.02 -11.44
N LYS A 40 13.76 -16.93 -12.68
CA LYS A 40 14.57 -16.87 -13.90
C LYS A 40 14.11 -15.68 -14.73
N SER A 41 15.04 -15.00 -15.40
CA SER A 41 14.74 -13.80 -16.19
C SER A 41 15.59 -13.69 -17.45
N VAL A 42 15.02 -13.10 -18.50
CA VAL A 42 15.68 -12.87 -19.79
C VAL A 42 15.32 -11.50 -20.36
N ILE A 43 16.25 -10.90 -21.11
CA ILE A 43 16.00 -9.72 -21.94
C ILE A 43 15.72 -10.17 -23.37
N LEU A 44 14.60 -9.74 -23.94
CA LEU A 44 14.18 -10.16 -25.27
C LEU A 44 15.00 -9.45 -26.35
N ALA A 45 15.60 -10.24 -27.25
CA ALA A 45 16.37 -9.71 -28.38
C ALA A 45 15.49 -9.27 -29.57
N SER A 46 14.29 -9.83 -29.68
CA SER A 46 13.34 -9.58 -30.75
C SER A 46 11.93 -9.36 -30.19
N ALA A 47 11.13 -8.52 -30.86
CA ALA A 47 9.71 -8.43 -30.59
C ALA A 47 8.96 -9.64 -31.17
N GLY A 48 7.81 -9.96 -30.61
CA GLY A 48 6.99 -11.10 -31.02
C GLY A 48 6.00 -11.47 -29.93
N ASN A 49 5.71 -12.75 -29.81
CA ASN A 49 4.90 -13.31 -28.73
C ASN A 49 5.65 -14.43 -28.02
N VAL A 50 5.27 -14.65 -26.77
CA VAL A 50 5.62 -15.86 -26.02
C VAL A 50 4.35 -16.63 -25.64
N ARG A 51 4.42 -17.95 -25.71
CA ARG A 51 3.42 -18.90 -25.21
C ARG A 51 3.88 -19.48 -23.88
N ILE A 52 2.94 -19.70 -22.96
CA ILE A 52 3.18 -20.38 -21.69
C ILE A 52 2.50 -21.74 -21.75
N GLU A 53 3.27 -22.81 -21.57
CA GLU A 53 2.78 -24.17 -21.68
C GLU A 53 3.30 -25.06 -20.54
N LEU A 54 2.48 -25.99 -20.07
CA LEU A 54 2.83 -27.06 -19.16
C LEU A 54 2.98 -28.35 -19.97
N THR A 55 4.15 -28.98 -19.89
CA THR A 55 4.35 -30.34 -20.39
C THR A 55 4.27 -31.30 -19.21
N ASP A 56 3.29 -32.19 -19.20
CA ASP A 56 3.10 -33.17 -18.12
C ASP A 56 4.13 -34.32 -18.19
N GLU A 57 4.10 -35.23 -17.21
CA GLU A 57 5.00 -36.39 -17.15
C GLU A 57 4.79 -37.41 -18.30
N MET A 58 3.73 -37.27 -19.09
CA MET A 58 3.43 -38.10 -20.27
C MET A 58 3.73 -37.35 -21.59
N ASP A 59 4.46 -36.23 -21.53
CA ASP A 59 4.78 -35.34 -22.64
C ASP A 59 3.56 -34.67 -23.32
N ASN A 60 2.38 -34.65 -22.67
CA ASN A 60 1.25 -33.89 -23.17
C ASN A 60 1.44 -32.40 -22.89
N ILE A 61 1.12 -31.57 -23.88
CA ILE A 61 1.23 -30.11 -23.77
C ILE A 61 -0.15 -29.52 -23.42
N ASN A 62 -0.25 -28.91 -22.25
CA ASN A 62 -1.35 -28.06 -21.84
C ASN A 62 -0.93 -26.58 -21.96
N VAL A 63 -1.58 -25.83 -22.86
CA VAL A 63 -1.27 -24.40 -23.04
C VAL A 63 -1.97 -23.59 -21.95
N LEU A 64 -1.19 -23.04 -21.02
CA LEU A 64 -1.69 -22.17 -19.95
C LEU A 64 -2.04 -20.77 -20.49
N LYS A 65 -1.25 -20.27 -21.45
CA LYS A 65 -1.53 -19.00 -22.15
C LYS A 65 -0.99 -19.03 -23.56
N GLN A 66 -1.88 -18.90 -24.54
CA GLN A 66 -1.56 -19.03 -25.95
C GLN A 66 -0.59 -17.94 -26.46
N SER A 67 -0.76 -16.70 -26.02
CA SER A 67 0.04 -15.57 -26.49
C SER A 67 0.16 -14.47 -25.43
N THR A 68 1.38 -13.95 -25.34
CA THR A 68 1.75 -12.75 -24.59
C THR A 68 2.70 -11.92 -25.47
N PRO A 69 2.27 -10.75 -25.96
CA PRO A 69 3.13 -9.88 -26.75
C PRO A 69 4.34 -9.40 -25.95
N VAL A 70 5.50 -9.39 -26.58
CA VAL A 70 6.78 -8.91 -26.03
C VAL A 70 7.49 -7.98 -27.02
N LEU A 71 8.23 -7.01 -26.49
CA LEU A 71 8.99 -6.02 -27.24
C LEU A 71 10.49 -6.29 -27.20
N VAL A 72 11.23 -5.73 -28.15
CA VAL A 72 12.71 -5.71 -28.10
C VAL A 72 13.16 -5.00 -26.83
N GLY A 73 14.07 -5.62 -26.10
CA GLY A 73 14.62 -5.11 -24.86
C GLY A 73 13.68 -5.21 -23.66
N GLU A 74 12.46 -5.75 -23.81
CA GLU A 74 11.61 -6.07 -22.66
C GLU A 74 12.29 -7.11 -21.78
N VAL A 75 12.11 -7.00 -20.46
CA VAL A 75 12.50 -8.03 -19.50
C VAL A 75 11.27 -8.86 -19.21
N ILE A 76 11.42 -10.18 -19.26
CA ILE A 76 10.45 -11.11 -18.69
C ILE A 76 11.14 -11.97 -17.65
N ASP A 77 10.42 -12.23 -16.57
CA ASP A 77 10.84 -13.11 -15.49
C ASP A 77 9.70 -14.08 -15.19
N ALA A 78 10.06 -15.30 -14.80
CA ALA A 78 9.10 -16.29 -14.35
C ALA A 78 9.63 -17.03 -13.14
N THR A 79 8.70 -17.49 -12.29
CA THR A 79 9.03 -18.00 -10.98
C THR A 79 7.88 -18.85 -10.41
N VAL A 80 8.16 -19.68 -9.41
CA VAL A 80 7.23 -20.63 -8.77
C VAL A 80 7.35 -20.64 -7.25
N ILE A 81 6.21 -20.64 -6.55
CA ILE A 81 6.13 -21.12 -5.15
C ILE A 81 5.75 -22.60 -5.19
N ASN A 82 6.56 -23.45 -4.54
CA ASN A 82 6.20 -24.84 -4.33
C ASN A 82 5.19 -24.97 -3.19
N LYS A 83 4.03 -25.58 -3.48
CA LYS A 83 2.93 -25.74 -2.52
C LYS A 83 3.34 -26.55 -1.30
N ASN A 84 4.08 -27.64 -1.50
CA ASN A 84 4.44 -28.54 -0.42
C ASN A 84 5.45 -27.88 0.55
N ALA A 85 6.41 -27.14 0.01
CA ALA A 85 7.34 -26.32 0.79
C ALA A 85 6.59 -25.22 1.56
N LEU A 86 5.68 -24.49 0.91
CA LEU A 86 4.85 -23.47 1.55
C LEU A 86 4.05 -24.06 2.73
N ARG A 87 3.34 -25.17 2.52
CA ARG A 87 2.54 -25.80 3.58
C ARG A 87 3.39 -26.29 4.74
N ARG A 88 4.57 -26.84 4.46
CA ARG A 88 5.53 -27.25 5.50
C ARG A 88 6.04 -26.05 6.30
N PHE A 89 6.40 -24.97 5.61
CA PHE A 89 6.80 -23.72 6.24
C PHE A 89 5.70 -23.20 7.16
N ILE A 90 4.45 -23.13 6.69
CA ILE A 90 3.32 -22.67 7.50
C ILE A 90 3.17 -23.51 8.78
N GLU A 91 3.21 -24.85 8.68
CA GLU A 91 3.09 -25.73 9.86
C GLU A 91 4.24 -25.49 10.86
N VAL A 92 5.47 -25.35 10.38
CA VAL A 92 6.64 -25.07 11.22
C VAL A 92 6.51 -23.72 11.93
N GLU A 93 6.08 -22.67 11.23
CA GLU A 93 5.95 -21.34 11.81
C GLU A 93 4.78 -21.23 12.79
N ILE A 94 3.69 -21.98 12.56
CA ILE A 94 2.57 -22.10 13.51
C ILE A 94 3.07 -22.71 14.83
N GLU A 95 3.80 -23.83 14.77
CA GLU A 95 4.33 -24.48 15.97
C GLU A 95 5.39 -23.63 16.67
N SER A 96 6.27 -22.96 15.91
CA SER A 96 7.26 -22.03 16.47
C SER A 96 6.60 -20.83 17.16
N ALA A 97 5.57 -20.20 16.58
CA ALA A 97 4.86 -19.10 17.23
C ALA A 97 4.25 -19.52 18.58
N LYS A 98 3.69 -20.74 18.64
CA LYS A 98 3.14 -21.30 19.87
C LYS A 98 4.22 -21.55 20.93
N GLN A 99 5.36 -22.11 20.53
CA GLN A 99 6.48 -22.37 21.44
C GLN A 99 7.08 -21.07 22.01
N GLU A 100 7.13 -20.01 21.18
CA GLU A 100 7.67 -18.71 21.57
C GLU A 100 6.68 -17.86 22.38
N GLY A 101 5.38 -18.20 22.32
CA GLY A 101 4.30 -17.46 22.98
C GLY A 101 4.02 -16.11 22.34
N VAL A 102 4.15 -16.02 21.01
CA VAL A 102 3.86 -14.82 20.22
C VAL A 102 2.63 -15.02 19.36
N LEU A 103 2.00 -13.92 18.95
CA LEU A 103 0.91 -13.99 17.97
C LEU A 103 1.42 -14.54 16.64
N PHE A 104 0.57 -15.29 15.96
CA PHE A 104 0.80 -15.67 14.57
C PHE A 104 0.02 -14.71 13.66
N SER A 105 0.71 -14.00 12.77
CA SER A 105 0.09 -13.07 11.82
C SER A 105 0.56 -13.31 10.39
N VAL A 106 -0.34 -13.12 9.42
CA VAL A 106 -0.14 -13.35 7.99
C VAL A 106 -0.32 -12.02 7.27
N HIS A 107 0.70 -11.62 6.50
CA HIS A 107 0.74 -10.34 5.82
C HIS A 107 0.93 -10.56 4.31
N LEU A 108 -0.16 -10.36 3.54
CA LEU A 108 -0.21 -10.56 2.08
C LEU A 108 -0.86 -9.34 1.41
N LYS A 109 -0.94 -9.33 0.08
CA LYS A 109 -1.58 -8.25 -0.69
C LYS A 109 -2.73 -8.82 -1.55
N ALA A 110 -3.63 -9.58 -0.94
CA ALA A 110 -4.65 -10.39 -1.63
C ALA A 110 -5.56 -9.61 -2.61
N THR A 111 -5.90 -8.36 -2.31
CA THR A 111 -6.74 -7.51 -3.19
C THR A 111 -6.03 -7.16 -4.50
N MET A 112 -4.72 -6.87 -4.44
CA MET A 112 -3.94 -6.48 -5.62
C MET A 112 -3.39 -7.72 -6.34
N MET A 113 -2.77 -8.63 -5.59
CA MET A 113 -2.26 -9.92 -6.08
C MET A 113 -3.38 -10.96 -6.19
N LYS A 114 -4.43 -10.61 -6.95
CA LYS A 114 -5.74 -11.28 -7.00
C LYS A 114 -5.75 -12.77 -7.39
N VAL A 115 -4.62 -13.33 -7.82
CA VAL A 115 -4.50 -14.76 -8.15
C VAL A 115 -3.61 -15.47 -7.13
N SER A 116 -2.34 -15.06 -6.98
CA SER A 116 -1.38 -15.75 -6.11
C SER A 116 -1.78 -15.70 -4.64
N ASP A 117 -2.08 -14.51 -4.13
CA ASP A 117 -2.16 -14.28 -2.70
C ASP A 117 -3.41 -14.91 -2.07
N PRO A 118 -4.60 -14.92 -2.72
CA PRO A 118 -5.73 -15.71 -2.25
C PRO A 118 -5.43 -17.23 -2.17
N ILE A 119 -4.63 -17.78 -3.09
CA ILE A 119 -4.21 -19.20 -3.04
C ILE A 119 -3.27 -19.42 -1.84
N ILE A 120 -2.27 -18.55 -1.66
CA ILE A 120 -1.34 -18.60 -0.52
C ILE A 120 -2.13 -18.49 0.80
N PHE A 121 -3.06 -17.54 0.89
CA PHE A 121 -3.92 -17.35 2.05
C PHE A 121 -4.77 -18.59 2.35
N GLY A 122 -5.36 -19.23 1.34
CA GLY A 122 -6.09 -20.48 1.49
C GLY A 122 -5.24 -21.61 2.07
N HIS A 123 -3.93 -21.65 1.77
CA HIS A 123 -3.02 -22.58 2.43
C HIS A 123 -2.81 -22.27 3.91
N PHE A 124 -2.73 -21.01 4.31
CA PHE A 124 -2.70 -20.66 5.73
C PHE A 124 -3.95 -21.12 6.47
N VAL A 125 -5.14 -20.87 5.90
CA VAL A 125 -6.42 -21.29 6.48
C VAL A 125 -6.47 -22.82 6.62
N THR A 126 -6.20 -23.56 5.54
CA THR A 126 -6.30 -25.02 5.56
C THR A 126 -5.25 -25.71 6.42
N VAL A 127 -4.06 -25.12 6.61
CA VAL A 127 -3.03 -25.67 7.51
C VAL A 127 -3.33 -25.34 8.96
N PHE A 128 -3.76 -24.11 9.27
CA PHE A 128 -4.10 -23.71 10.63
C PHE A 128 -5.30 -24.50 11.18
N TYR A 129 -6.37 -24.63 10.39
CA TYR A 129 -7.60 -25.36 10.74
C TYR A 129 -7.65 -26.79 10.19
N LYS A 130 -6.49 -27.42 9.97
CA LYS A 130 -6.36 -28.74 9.33
C LYS A 130 -7.34 -29.78 9.90
N ASP A 131 -7.41 -29.92 11.22
CA ASP A 131 -8.31 -30.88 11.90
C ASP A 131 -9.79 -30.67 11.51
N VAL A 132 -10.23 -29.41 11.32
CA VAL A 132 -11.61 -29.06 10.95
C VAL A 132 -11.87 -29.42 9.49
N PHE A 133 -10.96 -29.03 8.59
CA PHE A 133 -11.09 -29.30 7.15
C PHE A 133 -11.02 -30.79 6.84
N GLU A 134 -10.20 -31.57 7.56
CA GLU A 134 -10.13 -33.02 7.40
C GLU A 134 -11.41 -33.70 7.92
N LYS A 135 -11.92 -33.30 9.09
CA LYS A 135 -13.12 -33.89 9.68
C LYS A 135 -14.39 -33.59 8.87
N HIS A 136 -14.53 -32.38 8.33
CA HIS A 136 -15.75 -31.91 7.64
C HIS A 136 -15.62 -31.84 6.13
N ALA A 137 -14.60 -32.46 5.53
CA ALA A 137 -14.28 -32.36 4.11
C ALA A 137 -15.49 -32.53 3.17
N ALA A 138 -16.27 -33.60 3.35
CA ALA A 138 -17.43 -33.87 2.49
C ALA A 138 -18.52 -32.80 2.59
N VAL A 139 -18.76 -32.27 3.79
CA VAL A 139 -19.76 -31.21 4.02
C VAL A 139 -19.27 -29.88 3.44
N PHE A 140 -17.98 -29.59 3.59
CA PHE A 140 -17.37 -28.38 3.02
C PHE A 140 -17.35 -28.40 1.50
N GLU A 141 -17.17 -29.56 0.88
CA GLU A 141 -17.32 -29.76 -0.56
C GLU A 141 -18.78 -29.54 -1.00
N GLU A 142 -19.75 -30.12 -0.29
CA GLU A 142 -21.19 -29.99 -0.60
C GLU A 142 -21.68 -28.53 -0.56
N ILE A 143 -21.30 -27.77 0.46
CA ILE A 143 -21.68 -26.35 0.59
C ILE A 143 -20.74 -25.40 -0.19
N GLY A 144 -19.74 -25.96 -0.88
CA GLY A 144 -18.83 -25.23 -1.75
C GLY A 144 -17.96 -24.20 -1.02
N ILE A 145 -17.37 -24.55 0.12
CA ILE A 145 -16.41 -23.68 0.84
C ILE A 145 -15.25 -23.29 -0.10
N ASP A 146 -14.95 -21.98 -0.14
CA ASP A 146 -13.79 -21.44 -0.85
C ASP A 146 -12.80 -20.84 0.16
N VAL A 147 -11.74 -21.60 0.45
CA VAL A 147 -10.70 -21.21 1.39
C VAL A 147 -9.91 -19.98 0.94
N LYS A 148 -9.96 -19.63 -0.35
CA LYS A 148 -9.33 -18.41 -0.88
C LYS A 148 -10.03 -17.14 -0.36
N ASN A 149 -11.26 -17.27 0.14
CA ASN A 149 -12.04 -16.20 0.79
C ASN A 149 -11.90 -16.18 2.31
N GLY A 150 -11.12 -17.09 2.90
CA GLY A 150 -10.84 -17.13 4.33
C GLY A 150 -11.86 -17.87 5.19
N LEU A 151 -11.63 -17.87 6.51
CA LEU A 151 -12.51 -18.52 7.48
C LEU A 151 -13.91 -17.88 7.51
N GLY A 152 -14.03 -16.61 7.15
CA GLY A 152 -15.32 -15.93 7.02
C GLY A 152 -16.26 -16.62 6.02
N ASP A 153 -15.73 -17.23 4.95
CA ASP A 153 -16.51 -18.01 3.99
C ASP A 153 -17.11 -19.27 4.62
N VAL A 154 -16.37 -19.92 5.53
CA VAL A 154 -16.87 -21.05 6.33
C VAL A 154 -18.04 -20.59 7.19
N TYR A 155 -17.86 -19.55 8.01
CA TYR A 155 -18.93 -19.02 8.86
C TYR A 155 -20.16 -18.55 8.07
N ALA A 156 -19.97 -18.01 6.87
CA ALA A 156 -21.08 -17.59 6.01
C ALA A 156 -21.89 -18.79 5.50
N LYS A 157 -21.22 -19.84 5.02
CA LYS A 157 -21.86 -20.98 4.35
C LYS A 157 -22.42 -22.02 5.31
N ILE A 158 -21.81 -22.24 6.48
CA ILE A 158 -22.36 -23.19 7.47
C ILE A 158 -23.76 -22.79 7.94
N LYS A 159 -24.15 -21.51 7.85
CA LYS A 159 -25.51 -21.03 8.18
C LYS A 159 -26.63 -21.73 7.40
N THR A 160 -26.30 -22.34 6.27
CA THR A 160 -27.23 -23.12 5.43
C THR A 160 -27.47 -24.55 5.97
N LEU A 161 -26.63 -25.03 6.89
CA LEU A 161 -26.71 -26.37 7.46
C LEU A 161 -27.69 -26.45 8.65
N PRO A 162 -28.09 -27.65 9.09
CA PRO A 162 -28.76 -27.85 10.37
C PRO A 162 -27.96 -27.27 11.56
N THR A 163 -28.66 -26.74 12.57
CA THR A 163 -28.06 -26.03 13.72
C THR A 163 -27.10 -26.90 14.53
N ASP A 164 -27.39 -28.19 14.67
CA ASP A 164 -26.51 -29.16 15.33
C ASP A 164 -25.19 -29.33 14.57
N LYS A 165 -25.24 -29.37 13.23
CA LYS A 165 -24.03 -29.45 12.40
C LYS A 165 -23.22 -28.16 12.42
N GLN A 166 -23.89 -27.00 12.43
CA GLN A 166 -23.24 -25.70 12.64
C GLN A 166 -22.48 -25.67 13.97
N ALA A 167 -23.16 -26.02 15.06
CA ALA A 167 -22.57 -26.03 16.40
C ALA A 167 -21.39 -27.02 16.51
N GLU A 168 -21.46 -28.17 15.83
CA GLU A 168 -20.33 -29.11 15.75
C GLU A 168 -19.09 -28.48 15.08
N ILE A 169 -19.28 -27.86 13.90
CA ILE A 169 -18.18 -27.23 13.16
C ILE A 169 -17.58 -26.07 13.96
N GLU A 170 -18.42 -25.23 14.56
CA GLU A 170 -17.98 -24.11 15.40
C GLU A 170 -17.19 -24.60 16.62
N ALA A 171 -17.65 -25.68 17.28
CA ALA A 171 -16.93 -26.27 18.41
C ALA A 171 -15.57 -26.83 17.99
N ASP A 172 -15.47 -27.46 16.82
CA ASP A 172 -14.18 -27.95 16.31
C ASP A 172 -13.22 -26.80 15.97
N ILE A 173 -13.73 -25.68 15.44
CA ILE A 173 -12.93 -24.46 15.24
C ILE A 173 -12.41 -23.92 16.57
N GLN A 174 -13.26 -23.85 17.61
CA GLN A 174 -12.83 -23.43 18.95
C GLN A 174 -11.77 -24.38 19.54
N ALA A 175 -11.87 -25.68 19.27
CA ALA A 175 -10.88 -26.65 19.68
C ALA A 175 -9.52 -26.45 18.98
N VAL A 176 -9.49 -25.92 17.76
CA VAL A 176 -8.24 -25.51 17.09
C VAL A 176 -7.59 -24.34 17.83
N TYR A 177 -8.34 -23.29 18.17
CA TYR A 177 -7.79 -22.15 18.91
C TYR A 177 -7.20 -22.52 20.26
N ALA A 178 -7.77 -23.52 20.95
CA ALA A 178 -7.21 -24.02 22.21
C ALA A 178 -5.87 -24.79 22.03
N LYS A 179 -5.55 -25.26 20.82
CA LYS A 179 -4.36 -26.07 20.51
C LYS A 179 -3.29 -25.32 19.73
N ARG A 180 -3.65 -24.34 18.90
CA ARG A 180 -2.75 -23.57 18.02
C ARG A 180 -2.29 -22.27 18.70
N PRO A 181 -1.28 -21.54 18.19
CA PRO A 181 -0.96 -20.22 18.72
C PRO A 181 -2.14 -19.25 18.57
N ASP A 182 -2.18 -18.22 19.41
CA ASP A 182 -3.12 -17.12 19.23
C ASP A 182 -2.84 -16.39 17.90
N LEU A 183 -3.90 -16.03 17.21
CA LEU A 183 -3.82 -15.24 15.97
C LEU A 183 -3.89 -13.75 16.29
N ALA A 184 -3.26 -12.93 15.44
CA ALA A 184 -3.56 -11.51 15.44
C ALA A 184 -5.03 -11.25 15.09
N MET A 185 -5.61 -10.23 15.72
CA MET A 185 -7.01 -9.84 15.57
C MET A 185 -7.15 -8.60 14.68
N VAL A 186 -8.15 -8.62 13.81
CA VAL A 186 -8.62 -7.45 13.04
C VAL A 186 -9.63 -6.67 13.89
N ASP A 187 -10.48 -7.39 14.61
CA ASP A 187 -11.48 -6.87 15.55
C ASP A 187 -11.69 -7.92 16.66
N SER A 188 -11.08 -7.69 17.83
CA SER A 188 -11.15 -8.61 18.97
C SER A 188 -12.54 -8.70 19.58
N ASP A 189 -13.30 -7.60 19.60
CA ASP A 189 -14.64 -7.54 20.19
C ASP A 189 -15.64 -8.43 19.44
N ASN A 190 -15.44 -8.56 18.12
CA ASN A 190 -16.26 -9.39 17.24
C ASN A 190 -15.61 -10.74 16.87
N GLY A 191 -14.45 -11.06 17.46
CA GLY A 191 -13.73 -12.32 17.19
C GLY A 191 -13.15 -12.45 15.77
N ILE A 192 -12.98 -11.34 15.05
CA ILE A 192 -12.45 -11.33 13.67
C ILE A 192 -10.92 -11.43 13.72
N THR A 193 -10.41 -12.60 13.33
CA THR A 193 -8.97 -12.93 13.27
C THR A 193 -8.35 -12.54 11.91
N ASN A 194 -7.03 -12.52 11.85
CA ASN A 194 -6.23 -12.33 10.63
C ASN A 194 -6.59 -13.33 9.51
N LEU A 195 -7.14 -14.51 9.83
CA LEU A 195 -7.51 -15.54 8.86
C LEU A 195 -8.99 -15.49 8.43
N HIS A 196 -9.75 -14.48 8.85
CA HIS A 196 -11.17 -14.34 8.48
C HIS A 196 -11.36 -13.94 7.02
N VAL A 197 -10.73 -12.85 6.59
CA VAL A 197 -10.86 -12.30 5.23
C VAL A 197 -9.48 -11.95 4.69
N PRO A 198 -9.11 -12.39 3.48
CA PRO A 198 -7.76 -12.21 2.93
C PRO A 198 -7.37 -10.74 2.69
N SER A 199 -8.36 -9.84 2.56
CA SER A 199 -8.15 -8.41 2.32
C SER A 199 -8.10 -7.55 3.58
N ASP A 200 -8.32 -8.12 4.78
CA ASP A 200 -8.36 -7.32 6.02
C ASP A 200 -6.97 -6.88 6.48
N VAL A 201 -5.98 -7.75 6.32
CA VAL A 201 -4.58 -7.49 6.73
C VAL A 201 -3.69 -7.42 5.49
N ILE A 202 -3.49 -6.19 5.02
CA ILE A 202 -2.75 -5.90 3.79
C ILE A 202 -1.31 -5.51 4.15
N ILE A 203 -0.31 -6.21 3.61
CA ILE A 203 1.10 -6.16 4.04
C ILE A 203 1.70 -4.74 4.13
N ASP A 204 1.51 -3.91 3.12
CA ASP A 204 2.03 -2.54 3.03
C ASP A 204 1.47 -1.63 4.12
N ALA A 205 0.22 -1.80 4.55
CA ALA A 205 -0.37 -1.00 5.63
C ALA A 205 -0.17 -1.65 7.02
N SER A 206 -0.30 -2.98 7.09
CA SER A 206 -0.25 -3.74 8.34
C SER A 206 1.16 -3.82 8.93
N MET A 207 2.19 -3.99 8.10
CA MET A 207 3.57 -4.07 8.59
C MET A 207 4.05 -2.75 9.20
N PRO A 208 3.88 -1.57 8.56
CA PRO A 208 4.21 -0.30 9.18
C PRO A 208 3.36 0.01 10.41
N ALA A 209 2.07 -0.33 10.41
CA ALA A 209 1.21 -0.15 11.58
C ALA A 209 1.71 -0.96 12.79
N MET A 210 2.10 -2.23 12.57
CA MET A 210 2.72 -3.08 13.59
C MET A 210 4.07 -2.52 14.04
N ILE A 211 4.93 -2.11 13.11
CA ILE A 211 6.26 -1.56 13.44
C ILE A 211 6.14 -0.27 14.25
N ARG A 212 5.21 0.62 13.88
CA ARG A 212 4.91 1.84 14.63
C ARG A 212 4.38 1.55 16.03
N SER A 213 3.63 0.47 16.19
CA SER A 213 2.98 0.08 17.44
C SER A 213 3.86 -0.86 18.28
N SER A 214 5.12 -0.47 18.52
CA SER A 214 6.08 -1.24 19.33
C SER A 214 6.46 -2.61 18.78
N GLY A 215 6.14 -2.91 17.52
CA GLY A 215 6.28 -4.25 16.96
C GLY A 215 5.14 -5.21 17.32
N GLN A 216 3.96 -4.68 17.69
CA GLN A 216 2.89 -5.48 18.28
C GLN A 216 1.60 -5.42 17.46
N MET A 217 0.79 -6.46 17.60
CA MET A 217 -0.57 -6.56 17.05
C MET A 217 -1.56 -6.89 18.17
N TRP A 218 -2.86 -6.80 17.88
CA TRP A 218 -3.91 -7.04 18.87
C TRP A 218 -4.16 -8.53 19.05
N ASN A 219 -4.21 -8.99 20.31
CA ASN A 219 -4.61 -10.35 20.67
C ASN A 219 -6.13 -10.45 20.91
N LYS A 220 -6.62 -11.64 21.27
CA LYS A 220 -8.06 -11.91 21.50
C LYS A 220 -8.63 -11.16 22.72
N GLU A 221 -7.79 -10.75 23.67
CA GLU A 221 -8.15 -9.92 24.81
C GLU A 221 -8.21 -8.42 24.48
N GLY A 222 -7.88 -8.01 23.24
CA GLY A 222 -7.84 -6.61 22.86
C GLY A 222 -6.62 -5.87 23.39
N GLU A 223 -5.52 -6.58 23.63
CA GLU A 223 -4.23 -6.05 24.09
C GLU A 223 -3.14 -6.18 23.04
N GLN A 224 -2.12 -5.33 23.10
CA GLN A 224 -0.97 -5.40 22.18
C GLN A 224 0.02 -6.48 22.63
N GLN A 225 0.44 -7.33 21.69
CA GLN A 225 1.38 -8.44 21.92
C GLN A 225 2.37 -8.58 20.76
N ASP A 226 3.58 -9.03 21.08
CA ASP A 226 4.61 -9.37 20.10
C ASP A 226 4.10 -10.43 19.11
N THR A 227 4.52 -10.33 17.85
CA THR A 227 4.01 -11.17 16.76
C THR A 227 5.12 -11.77 15.90
N LYS A 228 4.89 -12.99 15.41
CA LYS A 228 5.58 -13.55 14.26
C LYS A 228 4.84 -13.13 13.00
N ALA A 229 5.38 -12.14 12.30
CA ALA A 229 4.82 -11.62 11.06
C ALA A 229 5.24 -12.49 9.87
N VAL A 230 4.35 -13.37 9.43
CA VAL A 230 4.62 -14.32 8.35
C VAL A 230 4.42 -13.66 6.98
N ILE A 231 5.50 -13.61 6.21
CA ILE A 231 5.56 -13.14 4.82
C ILE A 231 6.29 -14.25 4.04
N PRO A 232 5.58 -15.18 3.37
CA PRO A 232 6.19 -16.39 2.83
C PRO A 232 7.35 -16.14 1.87
N ASP A 233 7.19 -15.20 0.94
CA ASP A 233 8.19 -14.95 -0.10
C ASP A 233 9.28 -13.98 0.34
N ARG A 234 10.54 -14.32 0.03
CA ARG A 234 11.71 -13.56 0.46
C ARG A 234 11.98 -12.28 -0.34
N CYS A 235 11.35 -12.04 -1.50
CA CYS A 235 11.70 -10.90 -2.35
C CYS A 235 11.65 -9.57 -1.57
N TYR A 236 10.68 -9.46 -0.65
CA TYR A 236 10.42 -8.22 0.08
C TYR A 236 10.34 -8.38 1.60
N ALA A 237 10.28 -9.61 2.13
CA ALA A 237 10.22 -9.85 3.58
C ALA A 237 11.40 -9.23 4.35
N GLY A 238 12.60 -9.24 3.74
CA GLY A 238 13.83 -8.76 4.36
C GLY A 238 13.80 -7.29 4.79
N ILE A 239 13.12 -6.40 4.05
CA ILE A 239 13.12 -4.97 4.40
C ILE A 239 12.42 -4.69 5.73
N TYR A 240 11.36 -5.44 6.04
CA TYR A 240 10.65 -5.33 7.30
C TYR A 240 11.45 -5.95 8.45
N GLN A 241 12.12 -7.09 8.21
CA GLN A 241 12.99 -7.70 9.21
C GLN A 241 14.14 -6.76 9.61
N GLU A 242 14.77 -6.09 8.65
CA GLU A 242 15.80 -5.09 8.92
C GLU A 242 15.27 -3.89 9.71
N THR A 243 14.06 -3.42 9.37
CA THR A 243 13.41 -2.32 10.10
C THR A 243 13.10 -2.70 11.54
N ILE A 244 12.56 -3.91 11.77
CA ILE A 244 12.31 -4.45 13.12
C ILE A 244 13.62 -4.57 13.91
N ALA A 245 14.65 -5.16 13.31
CA ALA A 245 15.96 -5.31 13.95
C ALA A 245 16.58 -3.95 14.30
N PHE A 246 16.41 -2.96 13.43
CA PHE A 246 16.84 -1.58 13.67
C PHE A 246 16.11 -0.98 14.88
N CYS A 247 14.78 -1.09 14.94
CA CYS A 247 14.00 -0.56 16.05
C CYS A 247 14.31 -1.25 17.38
N LYS A 248 14.53 -2.58 17.40
CA LYS A 248 14.99 -3.29 18.62
C LYS A 248 16.34 -2.76 19.11
N LYS A 249 17.24 -2.42 18.20
CA LYS A 249 18.60 -1.95 18.53
C LYS A 249 18.63 -0.48 18.95
N TYR A 250 17.85 0.38 18.29
CA TYR A 250 17.96 1.83 18.42
C TYR A 250 16.75 2.51 19.06
N GLY A 251 15.71 1.74 19.39
CA GLY A 251 14.42 2.27 19.83
C GLY A 251 13.54 2.71 18.66
N ALA A 252 12.39 3.31 18.98
CA ALA A 252 11.48 3.86 17.98
C ALA A 252 12.11 5.04 17.23
N PHE A 253 11.64 5.30 16.01
CA PHE A 253 11.98 6.54 15.30
C PHE A 253 11.40 7.76 16.02
N ASP A 254 12.12 8.88 15.92
CA ASP A 254 11.70 10.17 16.47
C ASP A 254 11.24 11.10 15.33
N PRO A 255 9.93 11.33 15.16
CA PRO A 255 9.38 12.19 14.11
C PRO A 255 9.89 13.64 14.15
N THR A 256 10.38 14.11 15.31
CA THR A 256 10.82 15.50 15.50
C THR A 256 12.17 15.79 14.84
N ILE A 257 13.01 14.77 14.67
CA ILE A 257 14.37 14.91 14.13
C ILE A 257 14.65 14.03 12.92
N MET A 258 13.85 12.98 12.67
CA MET A 258 14.13 12.05 11.58
C MET A 258 14.05 12.72 10.21
N GLY A 259 14.89 12.25 9.28
CA GLY A 259 14.89 12.65 7.87
C GLY A 259 13.65 12.13 7.13
N THR A 260 13.75 12.06 5.81
CA THR A 260 12.71 11.49 4.94
C THR A 260 13.27 10.51 3.93
N VAL A 261 12.47 9.52 3.54
CA VAL A 261 12.80 8.59 2.44
C VAL A 261 11.76 8.70 1.32
N PRO A 262 11.95 9.61 0.35
CA PRO A 262 11.11 9.69 -0.84
C PRO A 262 11.30 8.47 -1.73
N ASN A 263 10.29 8.14 -2.55
CA ASN A 263 10.36 7.04 -3.49
C ASN A 263 10.28 7.50 -4.96
N VAL A 264 11.04 6.84 -5.82
CA VAL A 264 10.91 6.88 -7.28
C VAL A 264 10.63 5.44 -7.76
N GLY A 265 9.37 5.16 -8.07
CA GLY A 265 8.89 3.81 -8.35
C GLY A 265 8.72 3.50 -9.84
N LEU A 266 9.20 2.34 -10.27
CA LEU A 266 8.95 1.80 -11.60
C LEU A 266 7.55 1.17 -11.66
N MET A 267 6.64 1.74 -12.44
CA MET A 267 5.25 1.26 -12.48
C MET A 267 4.53 1.40 -13.84
N ALA A 268 5.08 2.21 -14.74
CA ALA A 268 4.45 2.50 -16.02
C ALA A 268 4.19 1.22 -16.82
N GLN A 269 3.02 1.17 -17.47
CA GLN A 269 2.58 0.05 -18.30
C GLN A 269 2.46 -1.29 -17.56
N LYS A 270 2.02 -1.26 -16.29
CA LYS A 270 1.85 -2.45 -15.42
C LYS A 270 3.16 -3.22 -15.26
N ALA A 271 4.23 -2.52 -14.90
CA ALA A 271 5.54 -3.12 -14.69
C ALA A 271 5.50 -4.22 -13.61
N GLU A 272 6.24 -5.30 -13.85
CA GLU A 272 6.54 -6.35 -12.88
C GLU A 272 5.27 -7.09 -12.39
N GLU A 273 5.13 -7.36 -11.09
CA GLU A 273 4.05 -8.21 -10.53
C GLU A 273 2.64 -7.66 -10.79
N TYR A 274 2.47 -6.33 -10.88
CA TYR A 274 1.16 -5.71 -11.14
C TYR A 274 0.65 -6.02 -12.56
N GLY A 275 1.52 -6.49 -13.44
CA GLY A 275 1.19 -6.97 -14.77
C GLY A 275 1.03 -8.49 -14.86
N SER A 276 1.23 -9.25 -13.79
CA SER A 276 1.36 -10.73 -13.85
C SER A 276 0.04 -11.50 -13.72
N HIS A 277 -1.07 -10.83 -13.40
CA HIS A 277 -2.30 -11.53 -12.99
C HIS A 277 -2.84 -12.49 -14.06
N ASP A 278 -2.79 -12.10 -15.34
CA ASP A 278 -3.22 -12.95 -16.47
C ASP A 278 -2.18 -14.00 -16.88
N LYS A 279 -1.07 -14.07 -16.14
CA LYS A 279 0.09 -14.95 -16.33
C LYS A 279 0.47 -15.68 -15.03
N THR A 280 -0.47 -15.77 -14.09
CA THR A 280 -0.29 -16.48 -12.83
C THR A 280 -1.24 -17.68 -12.82
N PHE A 281 -0.71 -18.87 -12.52
CA PHE A 281 -1.45 -20.12 -12.62
C PHE A 281 -1.22 -20.98 -11.38
N GLU A 282 -2.31 -21.55 -10.87
CA GLU A 282 -2.26 -22.73 -10.00
C GLU A 282 -2.05 -23.96 -10.89
N ILE A 283 -0.94 -24.66 -10.69
CA ILE A 283 -0.50 -25.71 -11.61
C ILE A 283 -1.42 -26.94 -11.51
N PRO A 284 -2.01 -27.42 -12.61
CA PRO A 284 -3.01 -28.50 -12.55
C PRO A 284 -2.40 -29.90 -12.38
N ALA A 285 -1.15 -30.11 -12.79
CA ALA A 285 -0.49 -31.41 -12.78
C ALA A 285 1.04 -31.25 -12.68
N ASN A 286 1.72 -32.29 -12.21
CA ASN A 286 3.18 -32.34 -12.23
C ASN A 286 3.71 -32.24 -13.66
N GLY A 287 4.86 -31.60 -13.82
CA GLY A 287 5.49 -31.47 -15.12
C GLY A 287 6.51 -30.34 -15.18
N THR A 288 6.62 -29.74 -16.37
CA THR A 288 7.50 -28.60 -16.62
C THR A 288 6.73 -27.47 -17.29
N VAL A 289 6.70 -26.30 -16.67
CA VAL A 289 6.20 -25.07 -17.32
C VAL A 289 7.31 -24.44 -18.13
N ARG A 290 7.03 -24.12 -19.40
CA ARG A 290 7.94 -23.47 -20.33
C ARG A 290 7.34 -22.19 -20.88
N VAL A 291 8.18 -21.17 -21.02
CA VAL A 291 7.92 -19.96 -21.80
C VAL A 291 8.62 -20.12 -23.14
N VAL A 292 7.86 -20.15 -24.23
CA VAL A 292 8.35 -20.48 -25.57
C VAL A 292 8.10 -19.32 -26.52
N ASP A 293 9.10 -18.93 -27.32
CA ASP A 293 8.96 -17.86 -28.33
C ASP A 293 8.24 -18.34 -29.61
N ASP A 294 7.98 -17.41 -30.52
CA ASP A 294 7.36 -17.69 -31.83
C ASP A 294 8.17 -18.67 -32.72
N ASN A 295 9.46 -18.86 -32.45
CA ASN A 295 10.33 -19.80 -33.17
C ASN A 295 10.37 -21.20 -32.53
N GLY A 296 9.67 -21.40 -31.40
CA GLY A 296 9.69 -22.65 -30.66
C GLY A 296 10.87 -22.78 -29.68
N ASN A 297 11.65 -21.72 -29.45
CA ASN A 297 12.74 -21.76 -28.48
C ASN A 297 12.19 -21.60 -27.06
N THR A 298 12.64 -22.46 -26.16
CA THR A 298 12.33 -22.30 -24.72
C THR A 298 13.23 -21.22 -24.13
N LEU A 299 12.61 -20.15 -23.61
CA LEU A 299 13.29 -19.02 -22.99
C LEU A 299 13.49 -19.23 -21.49
N ILE A 300 12.45 -19.75 -20.82
CA ILE A 300 12.45 -20.03 -19.38
C ILE A 300 11.72 -21.35 -19.14
N GLU A 301 12.20 -22.16 -18.21
CA GLU A 301 11.58 -23.43 -17.82
C GLU A 301 11.62 -23.66 -16.30
N HIS A 302 10.58 -24.30 -15.75
CA HIS A 302 10.49 -24.66 -14.34
C HIS A 302 9.87 -26.05 -14.20
N LYS A 303 10.49 -26.93 -13.41
CA LYS A 303 9.80 -28.11 -12.90
C LYS A 303 8.78 -27.68 -11.87
N VAL A 304 7.58 -28.25 -11.94
CA VAL A 304 6.44 -27.88 -11.09
C VAL A 304 5.69 -29.11 -10.63
N GLU A 305 5.03 -28.99 -9.48
CA GLU A 305 4.11 -29.98 -8.93
C GLU A 305 2.66 -29.46 -8.95
N ALA A 306 1.69 -30.37 -8.88
CA ALA A 306 0.28 -30.01 -8.82
C ALA A 306 -0.06 -29.13 -7.59
N GLY A 307 -0.65 -27.98 -7.86
CA GLY A 307 -1.03 -26.93 -6.91
C GLY A 307 0.09 -25.93 -6.61
N ASP A 308 1.26 -26.03 -7.24
CA ASP A 308 2.26 -24.96 -7.22
C ASP A 308 1.68 -23.67 -7.81
N ILE A 309 2.21 -22.52 -7.39
CA ILE A 309 1.79 -21.22 -7.92
C ILE A 309 2.92 -20.73 -8.83
N TRP A 310 2.68 -20.72 -10.13
CA TRP A 310 3.64 -20.23 -11.12
C TRP A 310 3.21 -18.86 -11.63
N ARG A 311 4.16 -17.94 -11.85
CA ARG A 311 3.88 -16.62 -12.43
C ARG A 311 4.93 -16.19 -13.44
N MET A 312 4.53 -15.33 -14.39
CA MET A 312 5.43 -14.57 -15.26
C MET A 312 5.11 -13.07 -15.20
N CYS A 313 6.15 -12.24 -15.05
CA CYS A 313 6.05 -10.79 -15.07
C CYS A 313 6.69 -10.20 -16.34
N GLN A 314 6.42 -8.91 -16.58
CA GLN A 314 6.96 -8.17 -17.73
C GLN A 314 7.34 -6.76 -17.30
N VAL A 315 8.46 -6.25 -17.81
CA VAL A 315 8.77 -4.82 -17.73
C VAL A 315 9.45 -4.32 -18.99
N LYS A 316 8.86 -3.28 -19.56
CA LYS A 316 9.26 -2.72 -20.85
C LYS A 316 10.45 -1.80 -20.69
N ASP A 317 11.29 -1.75 -21.71
CA ASP A 317 12.53 -0.97 -21.69
C ASP A 317 12.28 0.54 -21.55
N ALA A 318 11.25 1.08 -22.22
CA ALA A 318 10.93 2.50 -22.17
C ALA A 318 10.54 2.98 -20.75
N PRO A 319 9.66 2.28 -20.01
CA PRO A 319 9.45 2.53 -18.57
C PRO A 319 10.73 2.54 -17.74
N ILE A 320 11.68 1.64 -17.99
CA ILE A 320 12.95 1.59 -17.24
C ILE A 320 13.81 2.83 -17.53
N GLN A 321 13.90 3.25 -18.79
CA GLN A 321 14.62 4.46 -19.17
C GLN A 321 14.03 5.71 -18.50
N ASP A 322 12.70 5.85 -18.51
CA ASP A 322 12.02 6.98 -17.88
C ASP A 322 12.20 6.97 -16.35
N TRP A 323 12.12 5.80 -15.72
CA TRP A 323 12.37 5.63 -14.29
C TRP A 323 13.79 6.03 -13.88
N VAL A 324 14.83 5.62 -14.63
CA VAL A 324 16.22 6.06 -14.40
C VAL A 324 16.36 7.57 -14.56
N LYS A 325 15.76 8.14 -15.61
CA LYS A 325 15.75 9.60 -15.83
C LYS A 325 15.11 10.34 -14.65
N LEU A 326 13.96 9.85 -14.17
CA LEU A 326 13.25 10.44 -13.04
C LEU A 326 14.09 10.39 -11.77
N ALA A 327 14.76 9.27 -11.50
CA ALA A 327 15.65 9.12 -10.34
C ALA A 327 16.79 10.16 -10.35
N VAL A 328 17.48 10.32 -11.48
CA VAL A 328 18.55 11.32 -11.63
C VAL A 328 18.00 12.74 -11.46
N ASN A 329 16.86 13.05 -12.07
CA ASN A 329 16.21 14.36 -11.94
C ASN A 329 15.87 14.67 -10.48
N ARG A 330 15.29 13.72 -9.74
CA ARG A 330 14.94 13.91 -8.32
C ARG A 330 16.19 14.08 -7.46
N ALA A 331 17.21 13.24 -7.64
CA ALA A 331 18.47 13.35 -6.91
C ALA A 331 19.13 14.73 -7.11
N ARG A 332 19.13 15.24 -8.34
CA ARG A 332 19.67 16.55 -8.68
C ARG A 332 18.86 17.70 -8.11
N LEU A 333 17.53 17.64 -8.22
CA LEU A 333 16.63 18.68 -7.72
C LEU A 333 16.71 18.84 -6.20
N THR A 334 16.91 17.75 -5.46
CA THR A 334 16.90 17.78 -3.99
C THR A 334 18.29 17.73 -3.35
N GLY A 335 19.34 17.44 -4.13
CA GLY A 335 20.68 17.21 -3.59
C GLY A 335 20.77 16.00 -2.65
N THR A 336 19.87 15.02 -2.81
CA THR A 336 19.73 13.86 -1.92
C THR A 336 20.33 12.61 -2.56
N PRO A 337 21.08 11.77 -1.82
CA PRO A 337 21.53 10.48 -2.35
C PRO A 337 20.36 9.61 -2.83
N ALA A 338 20.53 8.97 -3.98
CA ALA A 338 19.54 8.07 -4.56
C ALA A 338 20.09 6.64 -4.63
N VAL A 339 19.35 5.71 -4.05
CA VAL A 339 19.74 4.30 -4.00
C VAL A 339 18.75 3.51 -4.83
N PHE A 340 19.24 2.76 -5.81
CA PHE A 340 18.49 1.74 -6.53
C PHE A 340 18.47 0.46 -5.68
N TRP A 341 17.28 -0.03 -5.32
CA TRP A 341 17.10 -1.19 -4.43
C TRP A 341 16.91 -2.42 -5.31
N LEU A 342 18.02 -3.04 -5.68
CA LEU A 342 18.08 -4.14 -6.64
C LEU A 342 19.01 -5.24 -6.09
N ASP A 343 18.46 -6.44 -5.90
CA ASP A 343 19.23 -7.60 -5.45
C ASP A 343 19.84 -8.33 -6.65
N LYS A 344 21.16 -8.22 -6.83
CA LYS A 344 21.88 -8.95 -7.89
C LYS A 344 21.69 -10.47 -7.87
N ASN A 345 21.21 -11.06 -6.76
CA ASN A 345 20.92 -12.48 -6.64
C ASN A 345 19.52 -12.85 -7.16
N ARG A 346 18.65 -11.87 -7.40
CA ARG A 346 17.39 -12.06 -8.14
C ARG A 346 17.67 -11.99 -9.64
N ALA A 347 17.17 -12.96 -10.38
CA ALA A 347 17.40 -13.02 -11.82
C ALA A 347 16.81 -11.79 -12.53
N HIS A 348 15.63 -11.34 -12.09
CA HIS A 348 14.98 -10.13 -12.60
C HIS A 348 15.82 -8.88 -12.32
N ASP A 349 16.10 -8.61 -11.04
CA ASP A 349 16.86 -7.42 -10.63
C ASP A 349 18.24 -7.39 -11.30
N ALA A 350 18.90 -8.51 -11.53
CA ALA A 350 20.16 -8.55 -12.29
C ALA A 350 20.00 -7.99 -13.72
N GLN A 351 18.89 -8.28 -14.41
CA GLN A 351 18.59 -7.66 -15.72
C GLN A 351 18.27 -6.17 -15.60
N ILE A 352 17.59 -5.76 -14.53
CA ILE A 352 17.31 -4.34 -14.26
C ILE A 352 18.59 -3.57 -13.94
N ILE A 353 19.50 -4.13 -13.15
CA ILE A 353 20.83 -3.56 -12.86
C ILE A 353 21.57 -3.30 -14.17
N ALA A 354 21.63 -4.30 -15.07
CA ALA A 354 22.28 -4.15 -16.37
C ALA A 354 21.68 -2.99 -17.20
N LYS A 355 20.37 -2.76 -17.09
CA LYS A 355 19.71 -1.62 -17.74
C LYS A 355 19.98 -0.29 -17.05
N VAL A 356 19.99 -0.26 -15.72
CA VAL A 356 20.37 0.94 -14.95
C VAL A 356 21.79 1.35 -15.30
N GLU A 357 22.75 0.43 -15.27
CA GLU A 357 24.15 0.68 -15.65
C GLU A 357 24.30 1.15 -17.11
N LYS A 358 23.43 0.68 -18.01
CA LYS A 358 23.40 1.14 -19.41
C LYS A 358 22.82 2.55 -19.57
N TYR A 359 21.82 2.93 -18.77
CA TYR A 359 21.08 4.18 -18.95
C TYR A 359 21.59 5.32 -18.07
N LEU A 360 22.12 5.04 -16.89
CA LEU A 360 22.64 6.05 -15.98
C LEU A 360 23.73 6.94 -16.64
N PRO A 361 24.68 6.42 -17.45
CA PRO A 361 25.68 7.25 -18.14
C PRO A 361 25.12 8.18 -19.22
N LYS A 362 23.84 8.06 -19.59
CA LYS A 362 23.17 8.96 -20.55
C LYS A 362 22.63 10.22 -19.89
N HIS A 363 22.77 10.35 -18.58
CA HIS A 363 22.35 11.50 -17.80
C HIS A 363 23.56 12.15 -17.13
N ASP A 364 23.47 13.45 -16.87
CA ASP A 364 24.47 14.13 -16.06
C ASP A 364 24.33 13.66 -14.61
N THR A 365 25.35 12.95 -14.13
CA THR A 365 25.45 12.41 -12.76
C THR A 365 26.57 13.04 -11.95
N ASP A 366 27.23 14.06 -12.49
CA ASP A 366 28.32 14.75 -11.80
C ASP A 366 27.81 15.38 -10.51
N GLY A 367 28.49 15.09 -9.39
CA GLY A 367 28.13 15.58 -8.06
C GLY A 367 26.93 14.88 -7.40
N LEU A 368 26.36 13.83 -8.02
CA LEU A 368 25.28 13.04 -7.41
C LEU A 368 25.84 11.80 -6.69
N ASP A 369 25.26 11.46 -5.53
CA ASP A 369 25.51 10.17 -4.86
C ASP A 369 24.42 9.17 -5.28
N ILE A 370 24.73 8.37 -6.31
CA ILE A 370 23.82 7.34 -6.85
C ILE A 370 24.45 5.97 -6.62
N ARG A 371 23.68 5.05 -6.02
CA ARG A 371 24.15 3.69 -5.66
C ARG A 371 23.17 2.64 -6.11
N ILE A 372 23.65 1.40 -6.27
CA ILE A 372 22.83 0.20 -6.44
C ILE A 372 23.14 -0.71 -5.25
N LEU A 373 22.14 -1.04 -4.44
CA LEU A 373 22.26 -1.87 -3.25
C LEU A 373 21.13 -2.91 -3.20
N SER A 374 21.37 -4.06 -2.56
CA SER A 374 20.30 -5.02 -2.26
C SER A 374 19.21 -4.35 -1.40
N PRO A 375 17.94 -4.78 -1.44
CA PRO A 375 16.90 -4.20 -0.60
C PRO A 375 17.26 -4.15 0.89
N GLN A 376 17.92 -5.18 1.43
CA GLN A 376 18.36 -5.25 2.83
C GLN A 376 19.50 -4.26 3.13
N ASP A 377 20.45 -4.07 2.21
CA ASP A 377 21.52 -3.10 2.42
C ASP A 377 21.02 -1.66 2.22
N ALA A 378 20.11 -1.46 1.27
CA ALA A 378 19.51 -0.19 0.95
C ALA A 378 18.60 0.31 2.10
N ILE A 379 17.78 -0.56 2.69
CA ILE A 379 16.98 -0.22 3.87
C ILE A 379 17.88 0.11 5.06
N ARG A 380 18.93 -0.69 5.35
CA ARG A 380 19.88 -0.38 6.44
C ARG A 380 20.52 1.00 6.27
N PHE A 381 21.04 1.28 5.08
CA PHE A 381 21.63 2.58 4.74
C PHE A 381 20.62 3.73 4.94
N SER A 382 19.38 3.52 4.49
CA SER A 382 18.32 4.52 4.61
C SER A 382 17.88 4.74 6.05
N LEU A 383 17.77 3.67 6.86
CA LEU A 383 17.39 3.75 8.28
C LEU A 383 18.48 4.42 9.14
N GLU A 384 19.75 4.18 8.84
CA GLU A 384 20.86 4.88 9.50
C GLU A 384 20.84 6.38 9.20
N ARG A 385 20.57 6.76 7.96
CA ARG A 385 20.47 8.17 7.56
C ARG A 385 19.24 8.84 8.15
N ILE A 386 18.06 8.21 8.03
CA ILE A 386 16.79 8.80 8.48
C ILE A 386 16.81 9.05 9.99
N LYS A 387 17.37 8.14 10.79
CA LYS A 387 17.52 8.33 12.24
C LYS A 387 18.39 9.55 12.58
N ASN A 388 19.38 9.86 11.74
CA ASN A 388 20.30 10.98 11.93
C ASN A 388 19.86 12.24 11.17
N GLY A 389 18.58 12.35 10.79
CA GLY A 389 18.03 13.52 10.12
C GLY A 389 18.39 13.64 8.62
N GLY A 390 19.06 12.63 8.06
CA GLY A 390 19.47 12.62 6.65
C GLY A 390 18.43 11.98 5.75
N ASP A 391 18.25 12.55 4.56
CA ASP A 391 17.29 12.05 3.57
C ASP A 391 17.93 11.04 2.61
N THR A 392 17.15 10.10 2.09
CA THR A 392 17.60 9.14 1.06
C THR A 392 16.48 8.86 0.07
N ILE A 393 16.72 9.02 -1.23
CA ILE A 393 15.73 8.63 -2.24
C ILE A 393 15.84 7.12 -2.47
N SER A 394 14.76 6.38 -2.21
CA SER A 394 14.64 4.99 -2.63
C SER A 394 14.15 4.93 -4.08
N VAL A 395 14.91 4.27 -4.95
CA VAL A 395 14.59 4.09 -6.37
C VAL A 395 14.30 2.60 -6.56
N THR A 396 13.05 2.23 -6.76
CA THR A 396 12.61 0.84 -6.58
C THR A 396 11.69 0.34 -7.71
N GLY A 397 11.57 -0.98 -7.79
CA GLY A 397 10.48 -1.64 -8.52
C GLY A 397 9.09 -1.33 -7.94
N ASN A 398 8.06 -1.87 -8.58
CA ASN A 398 6.64 -1.58 -8.36
C ASN A 398 6.18 -1.99 -6.96
N VAL A 399 6.51 -3.22 -6.52
CA VAL A 399 6.09 -3.71 -5.20
C VAL A 399 6.78 -2.94 -4.08
N LEU A 400 8.10 -2.72 -4.19
CA LEU A 400 8.82 -1.92 -3.19
C LEU A 400 8.41 -0.45 -3.18
N ARG A 401 7.94 0.12 -4.31
CA ARG A 401 7.31 1.45 -4.31
C ARG A 401 6.16 1.43 -3.31
N ASP A 402 5.20 0.53 -3.51
CA ASP A 402 4.01 0.36 -2.66
C ASP A 402 4.40 0.25 -1.18
N TYR A 403 5.32 -0.66 -0.85
CA TYR A 403 5.67 -0.97 0.53
C TYR A 403 6.40 0.18 1.22
N LEU A 404 7.33 0.85 0.52
CA LEU A 404 8.11 1.93 1.11
C LEU A 404 7.33 3.24 1.20
N THR A 405 6.37 3.47 0.30
CA THR A 405 5.46 4.62 0.35
C THR A 405 4.41 4.52 1.45
N ASP A 406 4.20 3.35 2.04
CA ASP A 406 3.48 3.24 3.32
C ASP A 406 4.43 3.22 4.51
N LEU A 407 5.51 2.42 4.46
CA LEU A 407 6.44 2.26 5.58
C LEU A 407 6.99 3.58 6.09
N PHE A 408 7.66 4.35 5.23
CA PHE A 408 8.31 5.56 5.68
C PHE A 408 7.30 6.66 6.05
N PRO A 409 6.26 6.97 5.25
CA PRO A 409 5.26 7.95 5.64
C PRO A 409 4.50 7.62 6.93
N ILE A 410 4.21 6.34 7.23
CA ILE A 410 3.58 5.97 8.51
C ILE A 410 4.53 6.21 9.69
N LEU A 411 5.82 5.89 9.55
CA LEU A 411 6.82 6.16 10.59
C LEU A 411 7.08 7.67 10.75
N GLU A 412 7.15 8.39 9.63
CA GLU A 412 7.50 9.81 9.56
C GLU A 412 6.37 10.76 9.91
N LEU A 413 5.13 10.43 9.52
CA LEU A 413 3.97 11.33 9.53
C LEU A 413 2.76 10.74 10.27
N GLY A 414 2.86 9.49 10.72
CA GLY A 414 1.77 8.76 11.36
C GLY A 414 0.70 8.23 10.39
N THR A 415 0.82 8.53 9.10
CA THR A 415 -0.10 8.11 8.03
C THR A 415 0.54 8.28 6.65
N SER A 416 0.18 7.42 5.70
CA SER A 416 0.54 7.53 4.27
C SER A 416 -0.44 8.39 3.45
N ALA A 417 -1.48 8.95 4.08
CA ALA A 417 -2.42 9.87 3.40
C ALA A 417 -1.88 11.30 3.22
N LYS A 418 -0.76 11.66 3.87
CA LYS A 418 -0.21 13.03 3.91
C LYS A 418 1.03 13.18 3.03
N MET A 419 1.01 12.60 1.84
CA MET A 419 2.14 12.59 0.91
C MET A 419 1.75 13.11 -0.46
N LEU A 420 2.75 13.60 -1.20
CA LEU A 420 2.62 13.85 -2.63
C LEU A 420 2.91 12.56 -3.39
N SER A 421 1.97 12.11 -4.21
CA SER A 421 2.18 11.05 -5.18
C SER A 421 1.99 11.62 -6.59
N ILE A 422 3.12 11.96 -7.22
CA ILE A 422 3.16 12.58 -8.55
C ILE A 422 3.61 11.53 -9.55
N VAL A 423 2.82 11.37 -10.61
CA VAL A 423 3.07 10.47 -11.73
C VAL A 423 3.27 11.30 -12.99
N PRO A 424 4.54 11.63 -13.34
CA PRO A 424 4.85 12.23 -14.63
C PRO A 424 4.47 11.23 -15.73
N LEU A 425 3.45 11.55 -16.52
CA LEU A 425 3.02 10.68 -17.60
C LEU A 425 4.06 10.69 -18.72
N MET A 426 4.38 9.54 -19.28
CA MET A 426 5.39 9.40 -20.35
C MET A 426 5.11 10.29 -21.57
N ASN A 427 3.84 10.67 -21.79
CA ASN A 427 3.41 11.55 -22.89
C ASN A 427 3.43 13.05 -22.52
N GLY A 428 4.03 13.43 -21.39
CA GLY A 428 4.23 14.82 -20.98
C GLY A 428 3.17 15.44 -20.08
N GLY A 429 2.06 14.72 -19.79
CA GLY A 429 1.07 15.14 -18.79
C GLY A 429 1.49 14.82 -17.35
N GLY A 430 0.68 15.23 -16.38
CA GLY A 430 0.84 14.89 -14.96
C GLY A 430 -0.42 14.22 -14.41
N LEU A 431 -0.22 13.17 -13.62
CA LEU A 431 -1.25 12.57 -12.77
C LEU A 431 -0.82 12.77 -11.31
N PHE A 432 -1.76 13.21 -10.47
CA PHE A 432 -1.49 13.58 -9.08
C PHE A 432 -2.44 12.77 -8.20
N GLU A 433 -1.93 11.70 -7.60
CA GLU A 433 -2.68 10.91 -6.64
C GLU A 433 -2.68 11.65 -5.30
N THR A 434 -3.84 11.66 -4.63
CA THR A 434 -4.06 12.45 -3.41
C THR A 434 -3.40 11.80 -2.18
N GLY A 435 -2.90 10.58 -2.28
CA GLY A 435 -2.18 9.88 -1.22
C GLY A 435 -1.94 8.43 -1.62
N ALA A 436 -1.19 7.67 -0.81
CA ALA A 436 -0.95 6.24 -1.08
C ALA A 436 -1.95 5.29 -0.38
N GLY A 437 -2.79 5.81 0.52
CA GLY A 437 -3.75 5.00 1.28
C GLY A 437 -5.01 4.58 0.50
N GLY A 438 -5.83 3.73 1.13
CA GLY A 438 -7.13 3.28 0.58
C GLY A 438 -8.32 4.19 0.91
N SER A 439 -9.54 3.79 0.53
CA SER A 439 -10.79 4.56 0.68
C SER A 439 -11.43 4.54 2.09
N ALA A 440 -10.73 3.98 3.09
CA ALA A 440 -11.09 3.98 4.51
C ALA A 440 -12.57 3.64 4.86
N PRO A 441 -13.05 2.39 4.66
CA PRO A 441 -14.43 1.97 4.97
C PRO A 441 -14.92 2.31 6.39
N LYS A 442 -14.04 2.25 7.39
CA LYS A 442 -14.37 2.60 8.79
C LYS A 442 -14.75 4.09 8.96
N HIS A 443 -14.41 4.96 8.01
CA HIS A 443 -14.81 6.37 8.02
C HIS A 443 -16.26 6.53 7.58
N VAL A 444 -16.68 5.76 6.56
CA VAL A 444 -18.08 5.72 6.09
C VAL A 444 -19.00 5.24 7.22
N GLN A 445 -18.62 4.17 7.92
CA GLN A 445 -19.40 3.64 9.05
C GLN A 445 -19.62 4.68 10.17
N GLN A 446 -18.61 5.50 10.48
CA GLN A 446 -18.78 6.60 11.45
C GLN A 446 -19.68 7.70 10.89
N PHE A 447 -19.55 8.03 9.61
CA PHE A 447 -20.37 9.04 8.97
C PHE A 447 -21.86 8.64 8.95
N GLU A 448 -22.18 7.41 8.58
CA GLU A 448 -23.56 6.91 8.59
C GLU A 448 -24.15 6.87 10.00
N LYS A 449 -23.37 6.45 11.00
CA LYS A 449 -23.85 6.28 12.37
C LYS A 449 -23.95 7.59 13.15
N GLU A 450 -22.99 8.49 12.94
CA GLU A 450 -22.73 9.63 13.83
C GLU A 450 -22.55 10.96 13.06
N ASN A 451 -22.77 10.99 11.75
CA ASN A 451 -22.61 12.15 10.87
C ASN A 451 -21.28 12.90 11.09
N HIS A 452 -20.19 12.16 11.30
CA HIS A 452 -18.86 12.71 11.52
C HIS A 452 -17.87 12.01 10.59
N LEU A 453 -17.31 12.76 9.63
CA LEU A 453 -16.37 12.22 8.66
C LEU A 453 -14.93 12.59 9.05
N ARG A 454 -14.18 11.65 9.61
CA ARG A 454 -12.78 11.83 10.02
C ARG A 454 -11.74 11.64 8.90
N TRP A 455 -12.15 11.73 7.63
CA TRP A 455 -11.23 11.66 6.49
C TRP A 455 -10.41 12.94 6.38
N ASP A 456 -9.09 12.83 6.33
CA ASP A 456 -8.17 13.98 6.22
C ASP A 456 -7.83 14.24 4.75
N SER A 457 -8.40 15.31 4.18
CA SER A 457 -8.23 15.71 2.78
C SER A 457 -6.93 16.45 2.49
N LEU A 458 -5.98 16.54 3.44
CA LEU A 458 -4.70 17.22 3.22
C LEU A 458 -3.99 16.77 1.93
N GLY A 459 -4.05 15.47 1.64
CA GLY A 459 -3.50 14.90 0.41
C GLY A 459 -4.13 15.44 -0.88
N GLU A 460 -5.43 15.72 -0.88
CA GLU A 460 -6.14 16.36 -2.00
C GLU A 460 -5.64 17.80 -2.20
N PHE A 461 -5.40 18.53 -1.11
CA PHE A 461 -4.93 19.91 -1.16
C PHE A 461 -3.52 20.00 -1.76
N LEU A 462 -2.64 19.08 -1.33
CA LEU A 462 -1.28 18.95 -1.83
C LEU A 462 -1.26 18.56 -3.32
N ALA A 463 -2.08 17.59 -3.73
CA ALA A 463 -2.19 17.17 -5.11
C ALA A 463 -2.72 18.29 -6.02
N LEU A 464 -3.68 19.10 -5.54
CA LEU A 464 -4.20 20.25 -6.26
C LEU A 464 -3.12 21.33 -6.46
N ALA A 465 -2.33 21.65 -5.42
CA ALA A 465 -1.22 22.60 -5.55
C ALA A 465 -0.20 22.14 -6.59
N ALA A 466 0.23 20.87 -6.54
CA ALA A 466 1.14 20.29 -7.51
C ALA A 466 0.56 20.26 -8.94
N SER A 467 -0.75 20.03 -9.08
CA SER A 467 -1.44 20.07 -10.38
C SER A 467 -1.46 21.47 -10.98
N LEU A 468 -1.74 22.50 -10.17
CA LEU A 468 -1.73 23.91 -10.59
C LEU A 468 -0.31 24.37 -10.96
N GLU A 469 0.70 23.98 -10.19
CA GLU A 469 2.11 24.23 -10.49
C GLU A 469 2.51 23.56 -11.82
N HIS A 470 2.13 22.30 -12.03
CA HIS A 470 2.38 21.60 -13.29
C HIS A 470 1.72 22.29 -14.48
N LEU A 471 0.47 22.73 -14.35
CA LEU A 471 -0.22 23.51 -15.38
C LEU A 471 0.55 24.79 -15.70
N SER A 472 1.06 25.50 -14.68
CA SER A 472 1.87 26.70 -14.89
C SER A 472 3.17 26.39 -15.64
N ASN A 473 3.93 25.40 -15.17
CA ASN A 473 5.22 25.03 -15.74
C ASN A 473 5.10 24.53 -17.20
N THR A 474 4.00 23.86 -17.54
CA THR A 474 3.80 23.31 -18.89
C THR A 474 3.18 24.29 -19.88
N THR A 475 2.37 25.25 -19.41
CA THR A 475 1.63 26.18 -20.28
C THR A 475 2.07 27.64 -20.18
N GLY A 476 2.88 27.99 -19.18
CA GLY A 476 3.22 29.37 -18.83
C GLY A 476 2.10 30.14 -18.12
N ASN A 477 1.06 29.46 -17.62
CA ASN A 477 -0.07 30.11 -16.94
C ASN A 477 0.33 30.66 -15.57
N LYS A 478 0.59 31.97 -15.49
CA LYS A 478 1.00 32.65 -14.25
C LYS A 478 -0.09 32.67 -13.17
N LYS A 479 -1.38 32.75 -13.55
CA LYS A 479 -2.49 32.69 -12.58
C LYS A 479 -2.55 31.31 -11.90
N ALA A 480 -2.24 30.24 -12.63
CA ALA A 480 -2.14 28.90 -12.05
C ALA A 480 -0.99 28.79 -11.03
N GLN A 481 0.18 29.40 -11.29
CA GLN A 481 1.26 29.46 -10.30
C GLN A 481 0.81 30.19 -9.04
N LEU A 482 0.16 31.35 -9.20
CA LEU A 482 -0.30 32.13 -8.05
C LEU A 482 -1.35 31.36 -7.22
N LEU A 483 -2.24 30.62 -7.87
CA LEU A 483 -3.19 29.73 -7.19
C LEU A 483 -2.46 28.60 -6.43
N ALA A 484 -1.42 28.01 -7.01
CA ALA A 484 -0.60 26.99 -6.35
C ALA A 484 0.12 27.57 -5.12
N ASP A 485 0.83 28.69 -5.28
CA ASP A 485 1.61 29.33 -4.22
C ASP A 485 0.73 29.77 -3.05
N THR A 486 -0.47 30.27 -3.33
CA THR A 486 -1.44 30.68 -2.30
C THR A 486 -2.10 29.47 -1.64
N LEU A 487 -2.34 28.37 -2.36
CA LEU A 487 -2.84 27.13 -1.79
C LEU A 487 -1.80 26.46 -0.87
N ASP A 488 -0.52 26.50 -1.23
CA ASP A 488 0.57 26.02 -0.38
C ASP A 488 0.67 26.84 0.91
N LYS A 489 0.55 28.17 0.82
CA LYS A 489 0.48 29.04 2.01
C LYS A 489 -0.72 28.71 2.89
N ALA A 490 -1.91 28.56 2.29
CA ALA A 490 -3.13 28.19 2.99
C ALA A 490 -3.02 26.81 3.67
N THR A 491 -2.37 25.85 3.02
CA THR A 491 -2.10 24.53 3.58
C THR A 491 -1.13 24.61 4.77
N GLY A 492 -0.11 25.48 4.70
CA GLY A 492 0.77 25.78 5.83
C GLY A 492 0.01 26.34 7.03
N GLU A 493 -0.80 27.37 6.81
CA GLU A 493 -1.62 27.98 7.87
C GLU A 493 -2.66 27.02 8.44
N PHE A 494 -3.27 26.19 7.59
CA PHE A 494 -4.17 25.10 7.99
C PHE A 494 -3.51 24.12 8.96
N LEU A 495 -2.25 23.74 8.69
CA LEU A 495 -1.47 22.87 9.54
C LEU A 495 -1.07 23.58 10.84
N ASP A 496 -0.52 24.79 10.76
CA ASP A 496 -0.06 25.55 11.92
C ASP A 496 -1.19 25.82 12.93
N ASN A 497 -2.41 26.05 12.43
CA ASN A 497 -3.60 26.26 13.25
C ASN A 497 -4.36 24.96 13.61
N ASN A 498 -3.78 23.79 13.31
CA ASN A 498 -4.31 22.46 13.59
C ASN A 498 -5.79 22.28 13.16
N LYS A 499 -6.09 22.63 11.91
CA LYS A 499 -7.46 22.56 11.35
C LYS A 499 -7.77 21.24 10.63
N SER A 500 -6.96 20.21 10.85
CA SER A 500 -7.25 18.83 10.42
C SER A 500 -8.50 18.28 11.13
N PRO A 501 -9.22 17.31 10.52
CA PRO A 501 -10.35 16.64 11.16
C PRO A 501 -9.96 15.95 12.46
N SER A 502 -10.75 16.17 13.50
CA SER A 502 -10.73 15.36 14.71
C SER A 502 -11.32 13.98 14.44
N ARG A 503 -11.15 13.08 15.40
CA ARG A 503 -11.77 11.74 15.41
C ARG A 503 -13.03 11.69 16.27
N LYS A 504 -13.37 12.78 16.95
CA LYS A 504 -14.44 12.85 17.96
C LYS A 504 -15.63 13.63 17.42
N VAL A 505 -16.81 13.04 17.58
CA VAL A 505 -18.10 13.67 17.27
C VAL A 505 -18.27 14.96 18.09
N GLY A 506 -18.76 16.01 17.46
CA GLY A 506 -18.93 17.36 18.02
C GLY A 506 -17.71 18.26 17.84
N GLU A 507 -16.56 17.70 17.44
CA GLU A 507 -15.38 18.46 17.04
C GLU A 507 -15.31 18.62 15.50
N LEU A 508 -14.33 19.38 15.01
CA LEU A 508 -14.14 19.63 13.57
C LEU A 508 -13.99 18.30 12.81
N ASP A 509 -14.71 18.13 11.70
CA ASP A 509 -14.57 16.97 10.81
C ASP A 509 -14.06 17.39 9.42
N ASN A 510 -14.11 16.49 8.44
CA ASN A 510 -13.69 16.73 7.06
C ASN A 510 -14.29 18.02 6.46
N ARG A 511 -15.60 18.26 6.64
CA ARG A 511 -16.30 19.42 6.08
C ARG A 511 -15.78 20.72 6.69
N GLY A 512 -15.53 20.70 7.99
CA GLY A 512 -14.90 21.79 8.71
C GLY A 512 -13.48 22.08 8.20
N SER A 513 -12.69 21.05 7.93
CA SER A 513 -11.34 21.20 7.38
C SER A 513 -11.34 21.86 5.99
N HIS A 514 -12.31 21.52 5.13
CA HIS A 514 -12.49 22.14 3.81
C HIS A 514 -12.87 23.62 3.91
N PHE A 515 -13.73 23.98 4.87
CA PHE A 515 -14.04 25.38 5.16
C PHE A 515 -12.78 26.18 5.52
N TYR A 516 -11.95 25.68 6.45
CA TYR A 516 -10.73 26.37 6.86
C TYR A 516 -9.72 26.51 5.72
N LEU A 517 -9.56 25.49 4.88
CA LEU A 517 -8.72 25.61 3.69
C LEU A 517 -9.24 26.72 2.76
N ALA A 518 -10.55 26.74 2.48
CA ALA A 518 -11.15 27.76 1.63
C ALA A 518 -10.99 29.17 2.21
N LEU A 519 -11.14 29.33 3.53
CA LEU A 519 -10.90 30.58 4.25
C LEU A 519 -9.45 31.06 4.07
N TYR A 520 -8.47 30.23 4.42
CA TYR A 520 -7.05 30.60 4.33
C TYR A 520 -6.60 30.83 2.89
N TRP A 521 -7.13 30.06 1.94
CA TRP A 521 -6.80 30.25 0.53
C TRP A 521 -7.37 31.55 -0.03
N ALA A 522 -8.62 31.89 0.28
CA ALA A 522 -9.22 33.16 -0.08
C ALA A 522 -8.45 34.34 0.55
N GLN A 523 -8.05 34.23 1.83
CA GLN A 523 -7.22 35.23 2.50
C GLN A 523 -5.86 35.41 1.83
N ALA A 524 -5.17 34.31 1.50
CA ALA A 524 -3.88 34.36 0.79
C ALA A 524 -4.01 35.00 -0.61
N LEU A 525 -5.07 34.67 -1.34
CA LEU A 525 -5.38 35.26 -2.65
C LEU A 525 -5.75 36.75 -2.57
N ALA A 526 -6.41 37.18 -1.50
CA ALA A 526 -6.73 38.58 -1.24
C ALA A 526 -5.52 39.40 -0.71
N ALA A 527 -4.51 38.73 -0.15
CA ALA A 527 -3.33 39.37 0.44
C ALA A 527 -2.11 39.45 -0.49
N GLN A 528 -2.04 38.63 -1.55
CA GLN A 528 -0.94 38.67 -2.52
C GLN A 528 -0.94 39.98 -3.35
N ASN A 529 0.22 40.33 -3.91
CA ASN A 529 0.43 41.57 -4.67
C ASN A 529 0.88 41.32 -6.12
N ASP A 530 0.85 40.07 -6.58
CA ASP A 530 1.34 39.64 -7.90
C ASP A 530 0.26 39.81 -8.99
N ASP A 531 -1.03 39.71 -8.63
CA ASP A 531 -2.17 39.89 -9.54
C ASP A 531 -3.33 40.64 -8.84
N VAL A 532 -3.49 41.93 -9.17
CA VAL A 532 -4.52 42.81 -8.57
C VAL A 532 -5.95 42.38 -8.95
N GLU A 533 -6.14 41.76 -10.11
CA GLU A 533 -7.46 41.29 -10.55
C GLU A 533 -7.93 40.14 -9.66
N LEU A 534 -7.07 39.12 -9.47
CA LEU A 534 -7.34 38.01 -8.54
C LEU A 534 -7.46 38.50 -7.10
N GLN A 535 -6.64 39.46 -6.69
CA GLN A 535 -6.71 40.06 -5.36
C GLN A 535 -8.12 40.62 -5.09
N ASN A 536 -8.62 41.47 -5.99
CA ASN A 536 -9.93 42.09 -5.84
C ASN A 536 -11.08 41.07 -5.96
N TYR A 537 -10.93 40.07 -6.84
CA TYR A 537 -11.93 39.01 -7.01
C TYR A 537 -12.12 38.20 -5.72
N PHE A 538 -11.04 37.85 -5.01
CA PHE A 538 -11.12 37.06 -3.78
C PHE A 538 -11.33 37.89 -2.50
N ALA A 539 -11.15 39.21 -2.53
CA ALA A 539 -11.30 40.07 -1.35
C ALA A 539 -12.69 39.97 -0.69
N GLY A 540 -13.76 39.93 -1.50
CA GLY A 540 -15.13 39.81 -1.01
C GLY A 540 -15.41 38.47 -0.34
N LEU A 541 -14.92 37.38 -0.95
CA LEU A 541 -15.05 36.04 -0.39
C LEU A 541 -14.24 35.89 0.90
N ALA A 542 -12.98 36.31 0.90
CA ALA A 542 -12.11 36.28 2.08
C ALA A 542 -12.74 36.98 3.27
N LYS A 543 -13.30 38.19 3.04
CA LYS A 543 -14.02 38.93 4.07
C LYS A 543 -15.27 38.19 4.55
N THR A 544 -16.09 37.68 3.64
CA THR A 544 -17.34 36.99 3.98
C THR A 544 -17.09 35.74 4.81
N LEU A 545 -16.11 34.91 4.42
CA LEU A 545 -15.74 33.71 5.16
C LEU A 545 -15.14 34.06 6.54
N THR A 546 -14.30 35.09 6.62
CA THR A 546 -13.70 35.55 7.88
C THR A 546 -14.77 36.05 8.85
N ASP A 547 -15.69 36.92 8.39
CA ASP A 547 -16.75 37.49 9.23
C ASP A 547 -17.75 36.44 9.73
N ASN A 548 -17.86 35.30 9.05
CA ASN A 548 -18.84 34.24 9.34
C ASN A 548 -18.21 32.94 9.86
N GLU A 549 -16.93 32.95 10.25
CA GLU A 549 -16.20 31.74 10.69
C GLU A 549 -16.97 30.95 11.76
N ASP A 550 -17.28 31.58 12.90
CA ASP A 550 -17.97 30.93 14.02
C ASP A 550 -19.34 30.37 13.61
N LYS A 551 -20.07 31.11 12.77
CA LYS A 551 -21.40 30.72 12.30
C LYS A 551 -21.33 29.48 11.40
N ILE A 552 -20.38 29.46 10.46
CA ILE A 552 -20.18 28.33 9.55
C ILE A 552 -19.77 27.09 10.33
N VAL A 553 -18.80 27.20 11.24
CA VAL A 553 -18.36 26.08 12.09
C VAL A 553 -19.50 25.56 12.95
N ALA A 554 -20.33 26.44 13.53
CA ALA A 554 -21.51 26.03 14.29
C ALA A 554 -22.53 25.27 13.43
N GLU A 555 -22.82 25.74 12.21
CA GLU A 555 -23.72 25.06 11.28
C GLU A 555 -23.18 23.66 10.87
N LEU A 556 -21.87 23.54 10.62
CA LEU A 556 -21.23 22.27 10.26
C LEU A 556 -21.23 21.27 11.43
N ASN A 557 -21.01 21.72 12.67
CA ASN A 557 -20.98 20.85 13.83
C ASN A 557 -22.39 20.47 14.34
N ALA A 558 -23.40 21.30 14.11
CA ALA A 558 -24.76 21.08 14.62
C ALA A 558 -25.46 19.82 14.07
N VAL A 559 -25.01 19.30 12.92
CA VAL A 559 -25.57 18.08 12.31
C VAL A 559 -24.91 16.80 12.82
N GLN A 560 -23.78 16.90 13.53
CA GLN A 560 -23.04 15.74 14.03
C GLN A 560 -23.80 15.01 15.16
N GLY A 561 -23.49 13.73 15.36
CA GLY A 561 -24.13 12.85 16.34
C GLY A 561 -25.48 12.29 15.90
N GLN A 562 -25.90 12.56 14.66
CA GLN A 562 -27.13 12.06 14.07
C GLN A 562 -26.84 10.92 13.08
N ILE A 563 -27.80 10.03 12.87
CA ILE A 563 -27.71 9.00 11.83
C ILE A 563 -27.92 9.67 10.46
N VAL A 564 -27.10 9.29 9.48
CA VAL A 564 -27.21 9.70 8.08
C VAL A 564 -27.62 8.49 7.25
N ASP A 565 -28.69 8.64 6.47
CA ASP A 565 -29.06 7.69 5.44
C ASP A 565 -28.63 8.21 4.07
N LEU A 566 -27.82 7.42 3.37
CA LEU A 566 -27.29 7.72 2.04
C LEU A 566 -27.99 6.92 0.93
N ASP A 567 -28.99 6.10 1.29
CA ASP A 567 -29.69 5.18 0.37
C ASP A 567 -28.73 4.32 -0.47
N GLY A 568 -27.64 3.84 0.16
CA GLY A 568 -26.63 3.03 -0.49
C GLY A 568 -25.28 3.06 0.23
N TYR A 569 -24.33 2.28 -0.29
CA TYR A 569 -22.94 2.26 0.19
C TYR A 569 -21.96 2.40 -0.99
N TYR A 570 -22.02 1.48 -1.96
CA TYR A 570 -21.22 1.57 -3.18
C TYR A 570 -21.80 2.54 -4.22
N PHE A 571 -23.12 2.70 -4.21
CA PHE A 571 -23.86 3.60 -5.10
C PHE A 571 -24.91 4.32 -4.24
N ILE A 572 -24.56 5.52 -3.80
CA ILE A 572 -25.38 6.34 -2.90
C ILE A 572 -26.26 7.31 -3.69
N ASP A 573 -27.34 7.79 -3.09
CA ASP A 573 -28.14 8.86 -3.67
C ASP A 573 -27.36 10.19 -3.63
N GLU A 574 -27.14 10.81 -4.79
CA GLU A 574 -26.32 12.02 -4.94
C GLU A 574 -26.94 13.23 -4.21
N ILE A 575 -28.27 13.30 -4.11
CA ILE A 575 -28.97 14.42 -3.46
C ILE A 575 -28.84 14.31 -1.94
N LEU A 576 -29.01 13.10 -1.39
CA LEU A 576 -28.80 12.82 0.03
C LEU A 576 -27.34 13.07 0.42
N ALA A 577 -26.38 12.58 -0.38
CA ALA A 577 -24.97 12.79 -0.16
C ALA A 577 -24.60 14.29 -0.17
N ALA A 578 -25.06 15.04 -1.19
CA ALA A 578 -24.79 16.48 -1.28
C ALA A 578 -25.36 17.25 -0.08
N LYS A 579 -26.57 16.91 0.36
CA LYS A 579 -27.19 17.52 1.54
C LYS A 579 -26.43 17.23 2.83
N ALA A 580 -25.97 15.99 3.01
CA ALA A 580 -25.20 15.59 4.19
C ALA A 580 -23.79 16.21 4.20
N MET A 581 -23.17 16.35 3.03
CA MET A 581 -21.81 16.88 2.88
C MET A 581 -21.74 18.42 2.86
N ARG A 582 -22.83 19.12 2.55
CA ARG A 582 -22.90 20.58 2.48
C ARG A 582 -23.97 21.19 3.41
N PRO A 583 -23.93 20.94 4.73
CA PRO A 583 -25.02 21.34 5.63
C PRO A 583 -25.03 22.83 5.99
N SER A 584 -23.90 23.55 5.82
CA SER A 584 -23.84 25.00 6.12
C SER A 584 -24.41 25.83 4.97
N ALA A 585 -25.62 26.36 5.18
CA ALA A 585 -26.24 27.28 4.24
C ALA A 585 -25.43 28.58 4.08
N THR A 586 -24.78 29.04 5.16
CA THR A 586 -23.93 30.24 5.11
C THR A 586 -22.71 30.01 4.22
N LEU A 587 -22.01 28.88 4.36
CA LEU A 587 -20.88 28.53 3.52
C LEU A 587 -21.29 28.34 2.06
N ASN A 588 -22.37 27.58 1.82
CA ASN A 588 -22.87 27.35 0.46
C ASN A 588 -23.19 28.68 -0.23
N SER A 589 -23.90 29.58 0.45
CA SER A 589 -24.21 30.90 -0.11
C SER A 589 -22.94 31.71 -0.41
N ALA A 590 -21.93 31.68 0.47
CA ALA A 590 -20.68 32.39 0.24
C ALA A 590 -19.93 31.88 -1.01
N ILE A 591 -19.91 30.57 -1.24
CA ILE A 591 -19.25 29.95 -2.41
C ILE A 591 -20.06 30.13 -3.70
N ASP A 592 -21.39 29.94 -3.64
CA ASP A 592 -22.27 30.04 -4.81
C ASP A 592 -22.33 31.48 -5.36
N HIS A 593 -22.10 32.50 -4.52
CA HIS A 593 -22.01 33.90 -4.90
C HIS A 593 -20.56 34.39 -5.11
N MET A 594 -19.62 33.48 -5.35
CA MET A 594 -18.24 33.84 -5.74
C MET A 594 -18.26 34.46 -7.16
N GLY A 595 -18.30 35.80 -7.22
CA GLY A 595 -18.43 36.59 -8.44
C GLY A 595 -18.73 38.05 -8.14
#